data_AF-A0A349N9K5-F1
#
_entry.id   AF-A0A349N9K5-F1
#
_cell.length_a   1.000
_cell.length_b   1.000
_cell.length_c   1.000
_cell.angle_alpha   90.00
_cell.angle_beta   90.00
_cell.angle_gamma   90.00
#
_symmetry.space_group_name_H-M   'P 1'
#
loop_
_entity.id
_entity.type
_entity.pdbx_description
1 polymer ?
#
loop_
_entity_poly.entity_id
_entity_poly.type
_entity_poly.pdbx_seq_one_letter_code
_entity_poly.pdbx_strand_id
1 'polypeptide(L)' 'RTATNLVAIENVKTMQARQAVARGPGDADLSGPVGQSRGQKKISLPKVTVKRSVPKVGRNEPCPCGSGKKYKQCCGR' A
#
# COMPACT_ATOMS: atom_id res chain seq x y z
N ARG A 1 -3.67 38.76 30.46
CA ARG A 1 -3.66 38.96 28.99
C ARG A 1 -4.25 37.74 28.25
N THR A 2 -5.24 37.07 28.81
CA THR A 2 -5.62 35.69 28.40
C THR A 2 -7.10 35.51 28.09
N ALA A 3 -7.91 36.58 28.09
CA ALA A 3 -9.32 36.51 27.70
C ALA A 3 -9.55 36.79 26.20
N THR A 4 -8.75 37.66 25.59
CA THR A 4 -8.84 37.96 24.14
C THR A 4 -8.27 36.84 23.26
N ASN A 5 -7.30 36.09 23.76
CA ASN A 5 -6.66 35.00 22.99
C ASN A 5 -7.50 33.72 22.90
N LEU A 6 -8.40 33.46 23.86
CA LEU A 6 -9.27 32.28 23.80
C LEU A 6 -10.39 32.45 22.75
N VAL A 7 -11.01 33.62 22.71
CA VAL A 7 -12.05 33.96 21.71
C VAL A 7 -11.48 33.91 20.28
N ALA A 8 -10.23 34.31 20.09
CA ALA A 8 -9.54 34.20 18.80
C ALA A 8 -9.32 32.74 18.36
N ILE A 9 -8.97 31.85 19.29
CA ILE A 9 -8.74 30.43 19.00
C ILE A 9 -10.05 29.69 18.70
N GLU A 10 -11.15 30.04 19.38
CA GLU A 10 -12.47 29.46 19.14
C GLU A 10 -13.00 29.84 17.74
N ASN A 11 -12.77 31.08 17.29
CA ASN A 11 -13.14 31.53 15.94
C ASN A 11 -12.36 30.84 14.82
N VAL A 12 -11.10 30.43 15.06
CA VAL A 12 -10.30 29.70 14.07
C VAL A 12 -10.78 28.24 13.92
N LYS A 13 -11.24 27.61 15.01
CA LYS A 13 -11.77 26.23 14.97
C LYS A 13 -13.09 26.12 14.20
N THR A 14 -13.97 27.11 14.29
CA THR A 14 -15.25 27.13 13.55
C THR A 14 -15.05 27.35 12.05
N MET A 15 -13.96 28.01 11.63
CA MET A 15 -13.62 28.22 10.21
C MET A 15 -13.04 26.98 9.50
N GLN A 16 -12.42 26.06 10.24
CA GLN A 16 -11.82 24.84 9.66
C GLN A 16 -12.83 23.71 9.38
N ALA A 17 -14.03 23.77 9.97
CA ALA A 17 -15.07 22.74 9.81
C ALA A 17 -15.80 22.79 8.44
N ARG A 18 -15.54 23.79 7.59
CA ARG A 18 -16.15 23.92 6.25
C ARG A 18 -15.33 23.29 5.12
N GLN A 19 -14.13 22.77 5.39
CA GLN A 19 -13.27 22.18 4.35
C GLN A 19 -13.45 20.66 4.17
N ALA A 20 -14.37 20.03 4.91
CA ALA A 20 -14.49 18.57 5.00
C ALA A 20 -15.84 18.01 4.56
N VAL A 21 -16.41 18.44 3.43
CA VAL A 21 -17.46 17.65 2.75
C VAL A 21 -17.55 18.02 1.27
N ALA A 22 -16.93 17.23 0.39
CA ALA A 22 -17.43 16.93 -0.96
C ALA A 22 -16.44 16.04 -1.74
N ARG A 23 -16.72 14.74 -1.78
CA ARG A 23 -16.80 13.89 -3.00
C ARG A 23 -16.71 12.42 -2.62
N GLY A 24 -17.88 11.82 -2.35
CA GLY A 24 -18.09 10.39 -2.52
C GLY A 24 -18.19 10.02 -4.02
N PRO A 25 -18.17 8.72 -4.37
CA PRO A 25 -18.22 8.27 -5.76
C PRO A 25 -19.67 8.31 -6.26
N GLY A 26 -19.96 9.22 -7.18
CA GLY A 26 -21.23 9.33 -7.90
C GLY A 26 -20.99 9.28 -9.40
N ASP A 27 -21.60 8.29 -10.01
CA ASP A 27 -21.82 7.92 -11.39
C ASP A 27 -22.22 9.06 -12.37
N ALA A 28 -21.90 8.83 -13.66
CA ALA A 28 -22.31 9.53 -14.89
C ALA A 28 -21.57 10.82 -15.33
N ASP A 29 -20.73 10.72 -16.36
CA ASP A 29 -21.09 11.08 -17.76
C ASP A 29 -19.90 10.85 -18.70
N LEU A 30 -20.04 9.91 -19.65
CA LEU A 30 -19.05 9.58 -20.67
C LEU A 30 -19.36 10.35 -21.97
N SER A 31 -19.16 11.66 -21.97
CA SER A 31 -19.36 12.48 -23.19
C SER A 31 -18.33 13.61 -23.30
N GLY A 32 -17.07 13.29 -23.59
CA GLY A 32 -16.03 14.29 -23.86
C GLY A 32 -15.05 13.82 -24.95
N PRO A 33 -14.58 14.71 -25.85
CA PRO A 33 -13.83 14.31 -27.04
C PRO A 33 -12.50 13.66 -26.66
N VAL A 34 -12.30 12.45 -27.19
CA VAL A 34 -11.08 11.64 -27.06
C VAL A 34 -9.93 12.39 -27.74
N GLY A 35 -9.10 13.07 -26.95
CA GLY A 35 -8.10 13.97 -27.53
C GLY A 35 -7.06 14.47 -26.55
N GLN A 36 -6.19 13.58 -26.06
CA GLN A 36 -4.72 13.76 -26.09
C GLN A 36 -4.04 12.64 -25.30
N SER A 37 -3.31 11.83 -26.05
CA SER A 37 -2.33 10.84 -25.59
C SER A 37 -1.23 11.50 -24.77
N ARG A 38 -1.47 11.79 -23.49
CA ARG A 38 -0.38 12.09 -22.55
C ARG A 38 0.28 10.80 -22.14
N GLY A 39 1.46 10.59 -22.72
CA GLY A 39 2.28 9.40 -22.60
C GLY A 39 2.30 8.80 -21.21
N GLN A 40 1.93 7.52 -21.15
CA GLN A 40 2.06 6.68 -19.97
C GLN A 40 3.54 6.64 -19.57
N LYS A 41 3.96 7.44 -18.60
CA LYS A 41 5.28 7.30 -17.96
C LYS A 41 5.27 5.98 -17.22
N LYS A 42 5.82 4.94 -17.84
CA LYS A 42 6.01 3.63 -17.22
C LYS A 42 7.05 3.80 -16.11
N ILE A 43 6.59 3.76 -14.86
CA ILE A 43 7.50 3.79 -13.71
C ILE A 43 8.27 2.48 -13.74
N SER A 44 9.56 2.54 -14.09
CA SER A 44 10.47 1.41 -14.06
C SER A 44 10.89 1.16 -12.60
N LEU A 45 10.22 0.22 -11.92
CA LEU A 45 10.69 -0.22 -10.61
C LEU A 45 12.01 -0.99 -10.79
N PRO A 46 12.99 -0.81 -9.89
CA PRO A 46 14.23 -1.57 -9.94
C PRO A 46 13.92 -3.06 -9.73
N LYS A 47 14.44 -3.92 -10.60
CA LYS A 47 14.28 -5.37 -10.49
C LYS A 47 15.13 -5.89 -9.34
N VAL A 48 14.56 -5.94 -8.14
CA VAL A 48 15.23 -6.53 -6.97
C VAL A 48 15.21 -8.05 -7.10
N THR A 49 16.39 -8.66 -7.18
CA THR A 49 16.53 -10.12 -7.17
C THR A 49 16.57 -10.61 -5.72
N VAL A 50 15.49 -11.26 -5.27
CA VAL A 50 15.45 -11.85 -3.93
C VAL A 50 16.36 -13.08 -3.89
N LYS A 51 17.51 -12.95 -3.25
CA LYS A 51 18.35 -14.10 -2.91
C LYS A 51 17.67 -14.86 -1.76
N ARG A 52 17.56 -16.19 -1.87
CA ARG A 52 17.12 -17.02 -0.74
C ARG A 52 18.15 -16.88 0.38
N SER A 53 17.72 -16.37 1.54
CA SER A 53 18.51 -16.33 2.77
C SER A 53 18.67 -17.71 3.41
N VAL A 54 17.78 -18.65 3.08
CA VAL A 54 17.76 -19.99 3.66
C VAL A 54 18.64 -20.95 2.84
N PRO A 55 19.50 -21.76 3.48
CA PRO A 55 20.29 -22.77 2.80
C PRO A 55 19.40 -23.79 2.07
N LYS A 56 19.91 -24.34 0.96
CA LYS A 56 19.22 -25.41 0.24
C LYS A 56 19.20 -26.66 1.12
N VAL A 57 18.02 -27.05 1.59
CA VAL A 57 17.85 -28.29 2.37
C VAL A 57 18.17 -29.49 1.48
N GLY A 58 19.10 -30.33 1.92
CA GLY A 58 19.46 -31.56 1.21
C GLY A 58 18.30 -32.55 1.19
N ARG A 59 18.21 -33.40 0.15
CA ARG A 59 17.10 -34.36 0.00
C ARG A 59 16.94 -35.31 1.19
N ASN A 60 18.02 -35.64 1.89
CA ASN A 60 18.01 -36.57 3.03
C ASN A 60 17.92 -35.88 4.40
N GLU A 61 18.02 -34.55 4.45
CA GLU A 61 17.99 -33.76 5.70
C GLU A 61 16.59 -33.74 6.32
N PRO A 62 16.46 -33.46 7.64
CA PRO A 62 15.17 -33.26 8.26
C PRO A 62 14.38 -32.14 7.57
N CYS A 63 13.09 -32.35 7.37
CA CYS A 63 12.22 -31.36 6.75
C CYS A 63 12.10 -30.09 7.61
N PRO A 64 12.31 -28.88 7.06
CA PRO A 64 12.15 -27.63 7.81
C PRO A 64 10.69 -27.36 8.21
N CYS A 65 9.75 -28.17 7.74
CA CYS A 65 8.34 -28.14 8.11
C CYS A 65 8.03 -28.74 9.50
N GLY A 66 9.02 -29.31 10.20
CA GLY A 66 8.85 -29.86 11.55
C GLY A 66 8.19 -31.25 11.60
N SER A 67 8.05 -31.94 10.46
CA SER A 67 7.39 -33.26 10.39
C SER A 67 8.25 -34.42 10.91
N GLY A 68 9.53 -34.19 11.24
CA GLY A 68 10.50 -35.23 11.61
C GLY A 68 10.90 -36.18 10.46
N LYS A 69 10.31 -36.02 9.26
CA LYS A 69 10.61 -36.83 8.08
C LYS A 69 11.75 -36.22 7.27
N LYS A 70 12.47 -37.05 6.51
CA LYS A 70 13.47 -36.59 5.53
C LYS A 70 12.80 -35.71 4.47
N TYR A 71 13.48 -34.66 3.98
CA TYR A 71 12.94 -33.70 3.01
C TYR A 71 12.31 -34.40 1.79
N LYS A 72 13.00 -35.40 1.21
CA LYS A 72 12.51 -36.22 0.07
C LYS A 72 11.23 -37.01 0.34
N GLN A 73 10.83 -37.20 1.59
CA GLN A 73 9.63 -37.93 2.01
C GLN A 73 8.53 -36.98 2.53
N CYS A 74 8.78 -35.66 2.51
CA CYS A 74 7.85 -34.64 2.96
C CYS A 74 7.69 -33.54 1.90
N CYS A 75 8.24 -32.33 2.11
CA CYS A 75 8.11 -31.20 1.18
C CYS A 75 8.89 -31.36 -0.15
N GLY A 76 9.79 -32.34 -0.24
CA GLY A 76 10.61 -32.63 -1.43
C GLY A 76 10.22 -33.91 -2.16
N ARG A 77 9.00 -34.42 -1.93
CA ARG A 77 8.37 -35.39 -2.83
C ARG A 77 8.01 -34.72 -4.16
#